data_AF-A0A0P9G5H8-F1
#
_entry.id   AF-A0A0P9G5H8-F1
#
_cell.length_a   1.000
_cell.length_b   1.000
_cell.length_c   1.000
_cell.angle_alpha   90.00
_cell.angle_beta   90.00
_cell.angle_gamma   90.00
#
_symmetry.space_group_name_H-M   'P 1'
#
loop_
_entity.id
_entity.type
_entity.pdbx_description
1 polymer ?
#
loop_
_entity_poly.entity_id
_entity_poly.type
_entity_poly.pdbx_seq_one_letter_code
_entity_poly.pdbx_strand_id
1 'polypeptide(L)'
;MKLLEIWVKAPFLKGASLLIVGECVQAIFHDVYKKFAEDRVVLSGCPEAENVGSIMGKIAAILRCSNPKEVTVLTIDGSPHCFTMHAALNEALFVTRSTIPSQHFVIVDGKSVQVSPGSVRVGRYLHLVQKCIQKCPQILEDLSQYSLEHRCSKK
;
A
#
# COMPACT_ATOMS: atom_id res chain seq x y z
N MET A 1 6.02 11.27 9.69
CA MET A 1 5.78 12.54 8.97
C MET A 1 4.68 12.32 7.96
N LYS A 2 3.84 13.30 7.65
CA LYS A 2 2.80 13.17 6.63
C LYS A 2 3.40 13.17 5.23
N LEU A 3 2.96 12.24 4.38
CA LEU A 3 3.43 12.11 3.00
C LEU A 3 3.18 13.39 2.21
N LEU A 4 2.00 14.00 2.32
CA LEU A 4 1.66 15.19 1.54
C LEU A 4 2.33 16.48 2.05
N GLU A 5 2.74 16.53 3.31
CA GLU A 5 3.25 17.74 3.97
C GLU A 5 4.79 17.84 3.94
N ILE A 6 5.50 16.92 3.28
CA ILE A 6 6.96 16.96 3.22
C ILE A 6 7.51 17.60 1.94
N TRP A 7 8.63 18.32 2.03
CA TRP A 7 9.36 18.78 0.85
C TRP A 7 10.11 17.61 0.19
N VAL A 8 9.85 17.37 -1.09
CA VAL A 8 10.33 16.19 -1.83
C VAL A 8 11.84 16.13 -2.08
N LYS A 9 12.59 17.18 -1.70
CA LYS A 9 14.06 17.25 -1.74
C LYS A 9 14.68 17.33 -0.33
N ALA A 10 13.90 17.06 0.73
CA ALA A 10 14.42 17.05 2.08
C ALA A 10 15.64 16.10 2.18
N PRO A 11 16.77 16.53 2.78
CA PRO A 11 18.02 15.76 2.73
C PRO A 11 17.91 14.31 3.19
N PHE A 12 17.08 14.04 4.19
CA PHE A 12 16.88 12.70 4.73
C PHE A 12 16.13 11.74 3.77
N LEU A 13 15.47 12.23 2.73
CA LEU A 13 14.82 11.38 1.72
C LEU A 13 15.82 10.83 0.70
N LYS A 14 16.97 11.50 0.54
CA LYS A 14 17.93 11.19 -0.53
C LYS A 14 18.60 9.84 -0.26
N GLY A 15 18.37 8.86 -1.14
CA GLY A 15 18.94 7.51 -1.00
C GLY A 15 18.44 6.72 0.21
N ALA A 16 17.35 7.14 0.85
CA ALA A 16 16.80 6.46 2.02
C ALA A 16 15.98 5.22 1.64
N SER A 17 15.87 4.26 2.56
CA SER A 17 14.81 3.25 2.53
C SER A 17 13.51 3.90 3.03
N LEU A 18 12.49 3.98 2.16
CA LEU A 18 11.23 4.64 2.50
C LEU A 18 10.17 3.62 2.94
N LEU A 19 9.46 3.96 4.01
CA LEU A 19 8.21 3.33 4.40
C LEU A 19 7.07 4.31 4.17
N ILE A 20 6.16 3.97 3.26
CA ILE A 20 4.87 4.63 3.12
C ILE A 20 3.85 3.80 3.90
N VAL A 21 3.23 4.38 4.91
CA VAL A 21 2.37 3.63 5.84
C VAL A 21 0.97 4.23 5.93
N GLY A 22 -0.05 3.37 5.94
CA GLY A 22 -1.42 3.78 6.27
C GLY A 22 -1.48 4.37 7.67
N GLU A 23 -2.03 5.56 7.83
CA GLU A 23 -1.93 6.33 9.08
C GLU A 23 -2.47 5.58 10.32
N CYS A 24 -3.57 4.83 10.16
CA CYS A 24 -4.17 4.04 11.24
C CYS A 24 -3.29 2.86 11.70
N VAL A 25 -2.32 2.41 10.89
CA VAL A 25 -1.45 1.26 11.22
C VAL A 25 -0.63 1.52 12.49
N GLN A 26 -0.14 2.74 12.68
CA GLN A 26 0.64 3.10 13.87
C GLN A 26 -0.18 2.96 15.15
N ALA A 27 -1.46 3.36 15.12
CA ALA A 27 -2.33 3.32 16.28
C ALA A 27 -2.86 1.91 16.58
N ILE A 28 -3.17 1.13 15.53
CA ILE A 28 -3.84 -0.17 15.68
C ILE A 28 -2.84 -1.32 15.80
N PHE A 29 -1.74 -1.29 15.03
CA PHE A 29 -0.75 -2.36 14.93
C PHE A 29 0.66 -1.85 15.21
N HIS A 30 0.83 -1.23 16.38
CA HIS A 30 2.07 -0.55 16.80
C HIS A 30 3.33 -1.42 16.70
N ASP A 31 3.24 -2.70 17.07
CA ASP A 31 4.39 -3.62 17.04
C ASP A 31 4.81 -3.97 15.61
N VAL A 32 3.85 -4.12 14.69
CA VAL A 32 4.13 -4.31 13.27
C VAL A 32 4.73 -3.02 12.71
N TYR A 33 4.13 -1.87 13.01
CA TYR A 33 4.64 -0.56 12.61
C TYR A 33 6.10 -0.38 13.02
N LYS A 34 6.47 -0.65 14.28
CA LYS A 34 7.83 -0.50 14.79
C LYS A 34 8.84 -1.31 14.00
N LYS A 35 8.55 -2.58 13.71
CA LYS A 35 9.41 -3.46 12.91
C LYS A 35 9.62 -2.93 11.48
N PHE A 36 8.60 -2.32 10.89
CA PHE A 36 8.71 -1.74 9.56
C PHE A 36 9.40 -0.37 9.57
N ALA A 37 9.28 0.39 10.65
CA ALA A 37 9.86 1.72 10.80
C ALA A 37 11.38 1.69 11.06
N GLU A 38 11.90 0.58 11.58
CA GLU A 38 13.33 0.40 11.85
C GLU A 38 14.19 0.66 10.60
N ASP A 39 15.18 1.55 10.74
CA ASP A 39 16.10 2.00 9.68
C ASP A 39 15.44 2.56 8.40
N ARG A 40 14.17 3.00 8.49
CA ARG A 40 13.43 3.58 7.36
C ARG A 40 12.95 5.00 7.66
N VAL A 41 12.89 5.82 6.62
CA VAL A 41 12.18 7.10 6.69
C VAL A 41 10.69 6.83 6.51
N VAL A 42 9.90 7.20 7.53
CA VAL A 42 8.47 6.92 7.57
C VAL A 42 7.63 8.10 7.12
N LEU A 43 6.85 7.89 6.06
CA LEU A 43 5.84 8.79 5.54
C LEU A 43 4.46 8.15 5.70
N SER A 44 3.59 8.77 6.51
CA SER A 44 2.23 8.30 6.72
C SER A 44 1.24 8.99 5.79
N GLY A 45 0.21 8.29 5.36
CA GLY A 45 -0.89 8.87 4.57
C GLY A 45 -2.17 8.03 4.67
N CYS A 46 -3.30 8.63 4.33
CA CYS A 46 -4.60 7.97 4.30
C CYS A 46 -5.39 8.40 3.07
N PRO A 47 -5.59 7.52 2.06
CA PRO A 47 -6.31 7.89 0.85
C PRO A 47 -7.81 8.15 1.06
N GLU A 48 -8.34 7.88 2.25
CA GLU A 48 -9.69 8.28 2.65
C GLU A 48 -9.77 9.77 3.00
N ALA A 49 -8.73 10.31 3.65
CA ALA A 49 -8.65 11.72 4.04
C ALA A 49 -7.93 12.59 2.98
N GLU A 50 -7.10 11.96 2.15
CA GLU A 50 -6.21 12.63 1.21
C GLU A 50 -6.52 12.21 -0.23
N ASN A 51 -6.41 13.14 -1.18
CA ASN A 51 -6.64 12.83 -2.58
C ASN A 51 -5.58 11.82 -3.12
N VAL A 52 -6.05 10.70 -3.67
CA VAL A 52 -5.20 9.63 -4.24
C VAL A 52 -4.25 10.16 -5.32
N GLY A 53 -4.71 11.08 -6.17
CA GLY A 53 -3.89 11.69 -7.21
C GLY A 53 -2.75 12.52 -6.62
N SER A 54 -3.01 13.26 -5.54
CA SER A 54 -1.97 13.98 -4.79
C SER A 54 -0.97 13.03 -4.16
N ILE A 55 -1.42 11.91 -3.56
CA ILE A 55 -0.55 10.87 -3.02
C ILE A 55 0.38 10.32 -4.11
N MET A 56 -0.18 9.88 -5.24
CA MET A 56 0.59 9.36 -6.37
C MET A 56 1.60 10.39 -6.88
N GLY A 57 1.16 11.64 -7.10
CA GLY A 57 2.02 12.72 -7.56
C GLY A 57 3.17 13.01 -6.60
N LYS A 58 2.90 12.96 -5.29
CA LYS A 58 3.91 13.14 -4.25
C LYS A 58 4.94 12.02 -4.24
N ILE A 59 4.50 10.76 -4.33
CA ILE A 59 5.39 9.59 -4.42
C ILE A 59 6.25 9.72 -5.68
N ALA A 60 5.65 10.01 -6.84
CA ALA A 60 6.37 10.20 -8.10
C ALA A 60 7.43 11.32 -7.99
N ALA A 61 7.08 12.45 -7.36
CA ALA A 61 8.01 13.55 -7.13
C ALA A 61 9.17 13.14 -6.20
N ILE A 62 8.91 12.41 -5.12
CA ILE A 62 9.95 11.88 -4.22
C ILE A 62 10.87 10.92 -4.98
N LEU A 63 10.32 9.99 -5.79
CA LEU A 63 11.09 9.07 -6.62
C LEU A 63 12.07 9.83 -7.53
N ARG A 64 11.60 10.88 -8.21
CA ARG A 64 12.42 11.67 -9.16
C ARG A 64 13.41 12.62 -8.48
N CYS A 65 13.04 13.23 -7.36
CA CYS A 65 13.84 14.27 -6.72
C CYS A 65 14.82 13.73 -5.68
N SER A 66 14.44 12.67 -4.97
CA SER A 66 15.22 12.11 -3.87
C SER A 66 15.91 10.78 -4.21
N ASN A 67 15.46 10.07 -5.26
CA ASN A 67 16.02 8.77 -5.66
C ASN A 67 16.24 7.83 -4.45
N PRO A 68 15.16 7.45 -3.73
CA PRO A 68 15.26 6.57 -2.58
C PRO A 68 15.82 5.20 -2.98
N LYS A 69 16.44 4.49 -2.04
CA LYS A 69 17.04 3.18 -2.27
C LYS A 69 15.97 2.12 -2.57
N GLU A 70 14.85 2.19 -1.85
CA GLU A 70 13.69 1.31 -2.00
C GLU A 70 12.45 1.99 -1.42
N VAL A 71 11.26 1.50 -1.80
CA VAL A 71 10.00 1.94 -1.21
C VAL A 71 9.16 0.74 -0.76
N THR A 72 8.76 0.75 0.49
CA THR A 72 7.82 -0.23 1.06
C THR A 72 6.51 0.46 1.36
N VAL A 73 5.38 -0.14 0.96
CA VAL A 73 4.03 0.29 1.38
C VAL A 73 3.48 -0.71 2.39
N LEU A 74 3.01 -0.23 3.54
CA LEU A 74 2.35 -1.02 4.57
C LEU A 74 0.96 -0.45 4.86
N THR A 75 -0.10 -1.25 4.70
CA THR A 75 -1.48 -0.82 5.01
C THR A 75 -2.27 -1.93 5.72
N ILE A 76 -3.48 -1.62 6.17
CA ILE A 76 -4.45 -2.63 6.62
C ILE A 76 -5.07 -3.29 5.38
N ASP A 77 -5.28 -4.61 5.42
CA ASP A 77 -5.95 -5.31 4.32
C ASP A 77 -7.48 -5.08 4.33
N GLY A 78 -8.13 -5.28 3.19
CA GLY A 78 -9.60 -5.23 3.07
C GLY A 78 -10.23 -3.83 3.04
N SER A 79 -9.51 -2.77 3.41
CA SER A 79 -10.00 -1.41 3.22
C SER A 79 -9.82 -0.94 1.75
N PRO A 80 -10.89 -0.52 1.05
CA PRO A 80 -10.80 -0.07 -0.34
C PRO A 80 -9.84 1.11 -0.55
N HIS A 81 -9.76 2.04 0.41
CA HIS A 81 -8.87 3.19 0.29
C HIS A 81 -7.40 2.76 0.46
N CYS A 82 -7.09 1.80 1.34
CA CYS A 82 -5.73 1.28 1.52
C CYS A 82 -5.18 0.64 0.25
N PHE A 83 -6.03 -0.07 -0.51
CA PHE A 83 -5.67 -0.60 -1.83
C PHE A 83 -5.14 0.50 -2.77
N THR A 84 -5.75 1.69 -2.75
CA THR A 84 -5.34 2.79 -3.63
C THR A 84 -3.94 3.35 -3.31
N MET A 85 -3.45 3.23 -2.08
CA MET A 85 -2.07 3.58 -1.72
C MET A 85 -1.07 2.67 -2.43
N HIS A 86 -1.35 1.36 -2.47
CA HIS A 86 -0.53 0.41 -3.22
C HIS A 86 -0.60 0.65 -4.73
N ALA A 87 -1.77 0.99 -5.25
CA ALA A 87 -1.93 1.36 -6.65
C ALA A 87 -1.15 2.66 -6.99
N ALA A 88 -1.14 3.64 -6.09
CA ALA A 88 -0.41 4.89 -6.25
C ALA A 88 1.10 4.67 -6.35
N LEU A 89 1.69 3.75 -5.57
CA LEU A 89 3.11 3.39 -5.73
C LEU A 89 3.38 2.75 -7.10
N ASN A 90 2.55 1.79 -7.51
CA ASN A 90 2.69 1.14 -8.81
C ASN A 90 2.65 2.15 -9.97
N GLU A 91 1.68 3.07 -9.92
CA GLU A 91 1.50 4.10 -10.94
C GLU A 91 2.66 5.11 -10.90
N ALA A 92 3.11 5.52 -9.71
CA ALA A 92 4.26 6.41 -9.54
C ALA A 92 5.55 5.80 -10.11
N LEU A 93 5.83 4.51 -9.88
CA LEU A 93 6.96 3.81 -10.48
C LEU A 93 6.85 3.77 -12.01
N PHE A 94 5.64 3.49 -12.54
CA PHE A 94 5.38 3.46 -13.98
C PHE A 94 5.63 4.82 -14.65
N VAL A 95 5.02 5.89 -14.16
CA VAL A 95 5.14 7.22 -14.78
C VAL A 95 6.53 7.81 -14.64
N THR A 96 7.27 7.45 -13.58
CA THR A 96 8.65 7.91 -13.37
C THR A 96 9.71 7.06 -14.05
N ARG A 97 9.32 5.89 -14.58
CA ARG A 97 10.21 4.82 -15.07
C ARG A 97 11.27 4.42 -14.05
N SER A 98 10.94 4.54 -12.76
CA SER A 98 11.86 4.18 -11.69
C SER A 98 11.94 2.65 -11.56
N THR A 99 13.15 2.14 -11.46
CA THR A 99 13.45 0.70 -11.34
C THR A 99 13.87 0.30 -9.93
N ILE A 100 13.68 1.19 -8.95
CA ILE A 100 14.03 0.88 -7.56
C ILE A 100 13.21 -0.30 -7.03
N PRO A 101 13.77 -1.10 -6.11
CA PRO A 101 13.00 -2.11 -5.39
C PRO A 101 11.76 -1.51 -4.74
N SER A 102 10.64 -2.20 -4.90
CA SER A 102 9.37 -1.83 -4.28
C SER A 102 8.68 -3.04 -3.66
N GLN A 103 8.10 -2.85 -2.49
CA GLN A 103 7.46 -3.92 -1.72
C GLN A 103 6.08 -3.47 -1.23
N HIS A 104 5.13 -4.40 -1.22
CA HIS A 104 3.76 -4.16 -0.78
C HIS A 104 3.45 -5.14 0.35
N PHE A 105 3.04 -4.61 1.49
CA PHE A 105 2.61 -5.38 2.66
C PHE A 105 1.23 -4.92 3.11
N VAL A 106 0.42 -5.89 3.47
CA VAL A 106 -0.88 -5.67 4.09
C VAL A 106 -0.89 -6.35 5.47
N ILE A 107 -1.67 -5.84 6.40
CA ILE A 107 -1.83 -6.45 7.72
C ILE A 107 -3.12 -7.29 7.73
N VAL A 108 -2.97 -8.58 7.99
CA VAL A 108 -4.03 -9.58 8.15
C VAL A 108 -3.86 -10.23 9.52
N ASP A 109 -4.90 -10.21 10.36
CA ASP A 109 -4.88 -10.76 11.73
C ASP A 109 -3.67 -10.33 12.58
N GLY A 110 -3.31 -9.05 12.48
CA GLY A 110 -2.17 -8.47 13.20
C GLY A 110 -0.79 -8.90 12.69
N LYS A 111 -0.73 -9.58 11.54
CA LYS A 111 0.52 -10.02 10.90
C LYS A 111 0.68 -9.34 9.55
N SER A 112 1.91 -8.95 9.22
CA SER A 112 2.22 -8.44 7.88
C SER A 112 2.33 -9.58 6.87
N VAL A 113 1.59 -9.49 5.78
CA VAL A 113 1.65 -10.39 4.64
C VAL A 113 2.17 -9.61 3.43
N GLN A 114 3.20 -10.14 2.76
CA GLN A 114 3.69 -9.54 1.54
C GLN A 114 2.77 -9.91 0.37
N VAL A 115 2.41 -8.92 -0.44
CA VAL A 115 1.65 -9.12 -1.68
C VAL A 115 2.47 -8.64 -2.87
N SER A 116 2.26 -9.27 -4.03
CA SER A 116 2.98 -8.87 -5.23
C SER A 116 2.40 -7.59 -5.83
N PRO A 117 3.20 -6.80 -6.57
CA PRO A 117 2.66 -5.73 -7.43
C PRO A 117 1.60 -6.23 -8.41
N GLY A 118 1.70 -7.50 -8.82
CA GLY A 118 0.71 -8.19 -9.65
C GLY A 118 -0.66 -8.31 -8.99
N SER A 119 -0.72 -8.61 -7.69
CA SER A 119 -1.97 -8.70 -6.93
C SER A 119 -2.72 -7.36 -6.94
N VAL A 120 -1.99 -6.26 -6.76
CA VAL A 120 -2.55 -4.90 -6.82
C VAL A 120 -3.08 -4.58 -8.23
N ARG A 121 -2.33 -4.95 -9.28
CA ARG A 121 -2.76 -4.74 -10.67
C ARG A 121 -3.99 -5.58 -10.99
N VAL A 122 -3.98 -6.88 -10.68
CA VAL A 122 -5.12 -7.78 -10.92
C VAL A 122 -6.37 -7.28 -10.19
N GLY A 123 -6.23 -6.76 -8.96
CA GLY A 123 -7.34 -6.16 -8.21
C GLY A 123 -8.07 -5.02 -8.95
N ARG A 124 -7.40 -4.31 -9.87
CA ARG A 124 -8.02 -3.29 -10.73
C ARG A 124 -8.84 -3.88 -11.89
N TYR A 125 -8.54 -5.11 -12.30
CA TYR A 125 -9.16 -5.76 -13.45
C TYR A 125 -10.14 -6.85 -12.98
N LEU A 126 -11.37 -6.44 -12.66
CA LEU A 126 -12.38 -7.34 -12.09
C LEU A 126 -12.68 -8.58 -12.94
N HIS A 127 -12.55 -8.52 -14.26
CA HIS A 127 -12.70 -9.70 -15.13
C HIS A 127 -11.60 -10.77 -14.89
N LEU A 128 -10.38 -10.36 -14.50
CA LEU A 128 -9.32 -11.28 -14.12
C LEU A 128 -9.52 -11.79 -12.68
N VAL A 129 -9.98 -10.94 -11.77
CA VAL A 129 -10.38 -11.36 -10.41
C VAL A 129 -11.50 -12.40 -10.50
N GLN A 130 -12.51 -12.17 -11.35
CA GLN A 130 -13.57 -13.13 -11.62
C GLN A 130 -13.02 -14.46 -12.13
N LYS A 131 -12.04 -14.43 -13.04
CA LYS A 131 -11.36 -15.64 -13.53
C LYS A 131 -10.61 -16.37 -12.39
N CYS A 132 -10.05 -15.66 -11.42
CA CYS A 132 -9.46 -16.27 -10.23
C CYS A 132 -10.53 -16.92 -9.34
N ILE A 133 -11.65 -16.25 -9.09
CA ILE A 133 -12.77 -16.80 -8.30
C ILE A 133 -13.35 -18.06 -8.94
N GLN A 134 -13.53 -18.07 -10.27
CA GLN A 134 -14.01 -19.26 -10.99
C GLN A 134 -13.05 -20.45 -10.90
N LYS A 135 -11.74 -20.19 -10.87
CA LYS A 135 -10.71 -21.22 -10.74
C LYS A 135 -10.51 -21.70 -9.31
N CYS A 136 -10.80 -20.86 -8.31
CA CYS A 136 -10.64 -21.13 -6.89
C CYS A 136 -11.86 -20.59 -6.13
N PRO A 137 -13.02 -21.25 -6.21
CA PRO A 137 -14.24 -20.78 -5.55
C PRO A 137 -14.10 -20.76 -4.02
N GLN A 138 -13.21 -21.57 -3.45
CA GLN A 138 -12.92 -21.63 -2.01
C GLN A 138 -12.45 -20.28 -1.45
N ILE A 139 -11.89 -19.39 -2.28
CA ILE A 139 -11.48 -18.04 -1.82
C ILE A 139 -12.67 -17.22 -1.29
N LEU A 140 -13.90 -17.54 -1.70
CA LEU A 140 -15.12 -16.90 -1.19
C LEU A 140 -15.54 -17.42 0.19
N GLU A 141 -15.01 -18.56 0.63
CA GLU A 141 -15.13 -19.07 2.00
C GLU A 141 -14.11 -18.35 2.90
N ASP A 142 -12.87 -18.23 2.44
CA ASP A 142 -11.84 -17.42 3.12
C ASP A 142 -12.29 -15.97 3.28
N LEU A 143 -12.84 -15.35 2.21
CA LEU A 143 -13.39 -14.00 2.27
C LEU A 143 -14.48 -13.85 3.33
N SER A 144 -15.24 -14.91 3.63
CA SER A 144 -16.27 -14.87 4.69
C SER A 144 -15.66 -14.77 6.09
N GLN A 145 -14.40 -15.15 6.30
CA GLN A 145 -13.70 -14.95 7.58
C GLN A 145 -13.38 -13.47 7.80
N TYR A 146 -12.96 -12.77 6.75
CA TYR A 146 -12.43 -11.41 6.83
C TYR A 146 -13.46 -10.30 6.54
N SER A 147 -14.42 -10.53 5.63
CA SER A 147 -15.41 -9.52 5.21
C SER A 147 -16.76 -9.71 5.89
N LEU A 148 -17.17 -8.72 6.69
CA LEU A 148 -18.54 -8.63 7.23
C LEU A 148 -19.57 -8.37 6.13
N GLU A 149 -19.23 -7.52 5.16
CA GLU A 149 -20.09 -7.18 4.03
C GLU A 149 -20.44 -8.43 3.20
N HIS A 150 -19.44 -9.26 2.90
CA HIS A 150 -19.63 -10.51 2.15
C HIS A 150 -20.43 -11.55 2.92
N ARG A 151 -20.29 -11.60 4.25
CA ARG A 151 -21.15 -12.45 5.08
C ARG A 151 -22.60 -12.00 5.07
N CYS A 152 -22.83 -10.69 5.05
CA CYS A 152 -24.18 -10.12 5.01
C CYS A 152 -24.84 -10.30 3.63
N SER A 153 -24.10 -10.24 2.53
CA SER A 153 -24.65 -10.41 1.18
C SER A 153 -25.10 -11.83 0.84
N LYS A 154 -24.66 -12.84 1.62
CA LYS A 154 -25.07 -14.24 1.50
C LYS A 154 -26.36 -14.58 2.28
N LYS A 155 -26.89 -13.66 3.09
CA LYS A 155 -28.16 -13.84 3.82
C LYS A 155 -29.33 -13.41 2.94
#